data_AF-A0A7U9MT77-F1
#
_entry.id   AF-A0A7U9MT77-F1
#
_cell.length_a   1.000
_cell.length_b   1.000
_cell.length_c   1.000
_cell.angle_alpha   90.00
_cell.angle_beta   90.00
_cell.angle_gamma   90.00
#
_symmetry.space_group_name_H-M   'P 1'
#
loop_
_entity.id
_entity.type
_entity.pdbx_description
1 polymer ?
#
loop_
_entity_poly.entity_id
_entity_poly.type
_entity_poly.pdbx_seq_one_letter_code
_entity_poly.pdbx_strand_id
1 'polypeptide(L)'
;MKNALKKRLPAVFVGMLLAVLAAGCGNGEGEIYPLTVDGTAITLDVTTMQTIYDAGFEVTVLDTSTMDRYEIAADTPLDADSVYTGVSIGKGGDVYATLGVVTEDACAMNESVIYSFTGYSNAVDNITIASVPLAELTEEKAKEIEKKLEDGEYYQSYVSDSRILRITRENGAKGAVTQLEVEVRYEIDYSG
;
A
#
# COMPACT_ATOMS: atom_id res chain seq x y z
N MET A 1 -18.19 -15.37 -68.69
CA MET A 1 -19.41 -15.60 -67.88
C MET A 1 -18.97 -16.35 -66.63
N LYS A 2 -18.81 -15.67 -65.50
CA LYS A 2 -19.83 -15.47 -64.44
C LYS A 2 -20.13 -16.77 -63.66
N ASN A 3 -19.44 -17.03 -62.55
CA ASN A 3 -19.91 -16.63 -61.21
C ASN A 3 -19.02 -17.21 -60.11
N ALA A 4 -18.50 -16.29 -59.28
CA ALA A 4 -17.91 -16.56 -57.99
C ALA A 4 -19.00 -16.93 -56.98
N LEU A 5 -18.72 -17.87 -56.07
CA LEU A 5 -19.49 -18.03 -54.84
C LEU A 5 -18.57 -17.92 -53.63
N LYS A 6 -18.69 -16.75 -52.98
CA LYS A 6 -18.15 -16.38 -51.68
C LYS A 6 -18.92 -17.10 -50.56
N LYS A 7 -18.21 -17.64 -49.56
CA LYS A 7 -18.68 -17.85 -48.16
C LYS A 7 -17.49 -17.56 -47.24
N ARG A 8 -17.39 -16.33 -46.72
CA ARG A 8 -17.81 -15.82 -45.38
C ARG A 8 -16.84 -16.22 -44.24
N LEU A 9 -16.23 -15.16 -43.69
CA LEU A 9 -15.28 -14.98 -42.57
C LEU A 9 -15.90 -15.35 -41.19
N PRO A 10 -15.14 -15.44 -40.07
CA PRO A 10 -14.47 -14.28 -39.43
C PRO A 10 -13.01 -14.56 -38.99
N ALA A 11 -12.05 -13.66 -39.20
CA ALA A 11 -11.73 -12.51 -38.34
C ALA A 11 -11.67 -12.87 -36.85
N VAL A 12 -10.53 -13.42 -36.40
CA VAL A 12 -10.20 -13.48 -34.98
C VAL A 12 -9.61 -12.12 -34.58
N PHE A 13 -10.22 -11.57 -33.56
CA PHE A 13 -10.10 -10.22 -33.05
C PHE A 13 -8.71 -9.90 -32.48
N VAL A 14 -8.34 -8.63 -32.68
CA VAL A 14 -7.33 -7.87 -31.96
C VAL A 14 -7.65 -7.85 -30.45
N GLY A 15 -6.61 -7.97 -29.62
CA GLY A 15 -6.68 -7.81 -28.17
C GLY A 15 -5.39 -7.21 -27.63
N MET A 16 -5.08 -6.00 -28.06
CA MET A 16 -4.06 -5.10 -27.49
C MET A 16 -4.54 -4.67 -26.10
N LEU A 17 -4.05 -5.31 -25.04
CA LEU A 17 -4.30 -4.85 -23.66
C LEU A 17 -3.16 -3.91 -23.24
N LEU A 18 -3.23 -2.69 -23.76
CA LEU A 18 -2.59 -1.53 -23.13
C LEU A 18 -3.49 -1.13 -21.96
N ALA A 19 -3.07 -1.45 -20.74
CA ALA A 19 -3.65 -0.86 -19.54
C ALA A 19 -3.20 0.61 -19.47
N VAL A 20 -3.87 1.46 -20.23
CA VAL A 20 -3.89 2.91 -19.98
C VAL A 20 -4.80 3.10 -18.77
N LEU A 21 -4.21 3.30 -17.60
CA LEU A 21 -4.94 3.87 -16.46
C LEU A 21 -5.28 5.31 -16.84
N ALA A 22 -6.53 5.50 -17.25
CA ALA A 22 -7.12 6.81 -17.44
C ALA A 22 -7.23 7.49 -16.08
N ALA A 23 -6.54 8.63 -15.95
CA ALA A 23 -6.83 9.63 -14.96
C ALA A 23 -8.31 10.05 -15.08
N GLY A 24 -9.11 9.67 -14.09
CA GLY A 24 -10.46 10.15 -13.89
C GLY A 24 -10.47 11.24 -12.82
N CYS A 25 -10.60 12.50 -13.23
CA CYS A 25 -10.93 13.61 -12.34
C CYS A 25 -12.37 13.47 -11.81
N GLY A 26 -12.55 13.65 -10.50
CA GLY A 26 -13.89 13.76 -9.91
C GLY A 26 -13.91 14.02 -8.40
N ASN A 27 -13.57 15.27 -8.01
CA ASN A 27 -13.90 15.92 -6.74
C ASN A 27 -13.38 15.33 -5.41
N GLY A 28 -12.28 15.90 -4.91
CA GLY A 28 -12.28 16.39 -3.53
C GLY A 28 -11.70 15.49 -2.44
N GLU A 29 -10.66 14.73 -2.70
CA GLU A 29 -9.81 14.10 -1.67
C GLU A 29 -8.42 13.91 -2.30
N GLY A 30 -7.35 14.13 -1.53
CA GLY A 30 -5.98 14.09 -2.04
C GLY A 30 -5.69 12.79 -2.81
N GLU A 31 -4.76 12.83 -3.74
CA GLU A 31 -4.32 11.62 -4.44
C GLU A 31 -3.72 10.65 -3.40
N ILE A 32 -4.25 9.43 -3.28
CA ILE A 32 -3.67 8.40 -2.39
C ILE A 32 -2.34 8.05 -3.02
N TYR A 33 -1.23 8.21 -2.27
CA TYR A 33 0.09 7.86 -2.79
C TYR A 33 0.06 6.39 -3.23
N PRO A 34 0.15 6.07 -4.52
CA PRO A 34 0.02 4.70 -4.97
C PRO A 34 1.17 3.89 -4.38
N LEU A 35 0.86 2.88 -3.58
CA LEU A 35 1.86 2.03 -2.94
C LEU A 35 1.94 0.70 -3.68
N THR A 36 3.13 0.11 -3.69
CA THR A 36 3.30 -1.28 -4.13
C THR A 36 4.34 -1.95 -3.24
N VAL A 37 4.05 -3.19 -2.85
CA VAL A 37 4.98 -4.08 -2.15
C VAL A 37 5.12 -5.37 -2.94
N ASP A 38 6.34 -5.71 -3.34
CA ASP A 38 6.65 -6.92 -4.13
C ASP A 38 5.67 -7.10 -5.31
N GLY A 39 5.46 -6.01 -6.07
CA GLY A 39 4.54 -5.98 -7.21
C GLY A 39 3.04 -5.91 -6.88
N THR A 40 2.66 -6.00 -5.60
CA THR A 40 1.26 -5.95 -5.15
C THR A 40 0.84 -4.52 -4.83
N ALA A 41 -0.15 -4.00 -5.57
CA ALA A 41 -0.64 -2.65 -5.37
C ALA A 41 -1.46 -2.52 -4.08
N ILE A 42 -1.22 -1.44 -3.33
CA ILE A 42 -1.96 -1.08 -2.12
C ILE A 42 -2.47 0.36 -2.28
N THR A 43 -3.77 0.53 -2.15
CA THR A 43 -4.45 1.83 -2.07
C THR A 43 -5.11 1.90 -0.70
N LEU A 44 -4.61 2.79 0.16
CA LEU A 44 -5.14 2.94 1.51
C LEU A 44 -6.63 3.34 1.47
N ASP A 45 -7.41 2.90 2.45
CA ASP A 45 -8.88 3.09 2.53
C ASP A 45 -9.68 2.39 1.40
N VAL A 46 -9.03 1.53 0.62
CA VAL A 46 -9.67 0.78 -0.48
C VAL A 46 -9.25 -0.68 -0.50
N THR A 47 -7.94 -0.94 -0.40
CA THR A 47 -7.39 -2.29 -0.47
C THR A 47 -7.70 -3.06 0.80
N THR A 48 -8.32 -4.23 0.66
CA THR A 48 -8.54 -5.16 1.76
C THR A 48 -7.35 -6.10 1.95
N MET A 49 -7.24 -6.68 3.14
CA MET A 49 -6.23 -7.68 3.46
C MET A 49 -6.31 -8.94 2.58
N GLN A 50 -7.46 -9.24 1.95
CA GLN A 50 -7.56 -10.33 0.96
C GLN A 50 -6.53 -10.17 -0.16
N THR A 51 -6.26 -8.93 -0.60
CA THR A 51 -5.23 -8.65 -1.62
C THR A 51 -3.84 -9.10 -1.17
N ILE A 52 -3.55 -8.94 0.12
CA ILE A 52 -2.28 -9.34 0.74
C ILE A 52 -2.18 -10.87 0.80
N TYR A 53 -3.24 -11.55 1.23
CA TYR A 53 -3.28 -13.02 1.24
C TYR A 53 -3.19 -13.62 -0.17
N ASP A 54 -3.92 -13.07 -1.15
CA ASP A 54 -3.91 -13.53 -2.54
C ASP A 54 -2.54 -13.37 -3.20
N ALA A 55 -1.77 -12.35 -2.80
CA ALA A 55 -0.41 -12.13 -3.25
C ALA A 55 0.63 -13.07 -2.58
N GLY A 56 0.17 -13.93 -1.66
CA GLY A 56 0.99 -14.92 -0.97
C GLY A 56 1.93 -14.34 0.08
N PHE A 57 1.56 -13.22 0.70
CA PHE A 57 2.28 -12.71 1.86
C PHE A 57 1.94 -13.53 3.12
N GLU A 58 2.96 -13.75 3.94
CA GLU A 58 2.80 -14.13 5.34
C GLU A 58 2.30 -12.89 6.11
N VAL A 59 1.21 -13.04 6.85
CA VAL A 59 0.63 -11.98 7.69
C VAL A 59 0.89 -12.34 9.15
N THR A 60 1.65 -11.52 9.87
CA THR A 60 2.08 -11.82 11.24
C THR A 60 1.85 -10.65 12.20
N VAL A 61 1.70 -10.95 13.48
CA VAL A 61 1.65 -9.95 14.55
C VAL A 61 2.72 -10.27 15.58
N LEU A 62 3.35 -9.24 16.15
CA LEU A 62 4.31 -9.37 17.25
C LEU A 62 3.55 -9.37 18.57
N ASP A 63 3.67 -10.44 19.34
CA ASP A 63 3.29 -10.42 20.75
C ASP A 63 4.38 -9.67 21.54
N THR A 64 4.06 -8.48 22.04
CA THR A 64 5.01 -7.63 22.76
C THR A 64 5.35 -8.16 24.16
N SER A 65 4.65 -9.16 24.67
CA SER A 65 4.96 -9.79 25.97
C SER A 65 6.02 -10.87 25.85
N THR A 66 6.01 -11.62 24.74
CA THR A 66 6.95 -12.73 24.47
C THR A 66 8.02 -12.34 23.46
N MET A 67 7.80 -11.27 22.68
CA MET A 67 8.57 -10.88 21.50
C MET A 67 8.53 -11.91 20.36
N ASP A 68 7.58 -12.84 20.41
CA ASP A 68 7.37 -13.83 19.36
C ASP A 68 6.42 -13.30 18.28
N ARG A 69 6.70 -13.65 17.01
CA ARG A 69 5.79 -13.39 15.89
C ARG A 69 4.99 -14.64 15.59
N TYR A 70 3.69 -14.47 15.38
CA TYR A 70 2.80 -15.54 14.95
C TYR A 70 1.98 -15.11 13.75
N GLU A 71 1.62 -16.08 12.93
CA GLU A 71 0.83 -15.88 11.71
C GLU A 71 -0.64 -15.68 12.05
N ILE A 72 -1.29 -14.77 11.34
CA ILE A 72 -2.72 -14.50 11.39
C ILE A 72 -3.40 -15.11 10.18
N ALA A 73 -4.35 -16.02 10.42
CA ALA A 73 -5.14 -16.63 9.36
C ALA A 73 -6.13 -15.61 8.76
N ALA A 74 -6.40 -15.77 7.46
CA ALA A 74 -7.32 -14.90 6.71
C ALA A 74 -8.73 -14.83 7.30
N ASP A 75 -9.20 -15.92 7.92
CA ASP A 75 -10.52 -16.07 8.54
C ASP A 75 -10.56 -15.67 10.02
N THR A 76 -9.49 -15.06 10.55
CA THR A 76 -9.45 -14.58 11.94
C THR A 76 -10.55 -13.54 12.15
N PRO A 77 -11.49 -13.73 13.10
CA PRO A 77 -12.58 -12.79 13.33
C PRO A 77 -12.07 -11.49 13.96
N LEU A 78 -12.59 -10.37 13.49
CA LEU A 78 -12.36 -9.02 14.00
C LEU A 78 -13.66 -8.40 14.47
N ASP A 79 -13.56 -7.52 15.46
CA ASP A 79 -14.69 -6.79 16.01
C ASP A 79 -15.11 -5.65 15.05
N ALA A 80 -16.36 -5.23 15.14
CA ALA A 80 -16.86 -4.04 14.45
C ALA A 80 -16.21 -2.76 15.02
N ASP A 81 -16.28 -1.66 14.27
CA ASP A 81 -15.85 -0.32 14.69
C ASP A 81 -14.44 -0.30 15.33
N SER A 82 -13.49 -1.07 14.78
CA SER A 82 -12.21 -1.35 15.41
C SER A 82 -11.02 -1.04 14.50
N VAL A 83 -9.89 -0.72 15.13
CA VAL A 83 -8.62 -0.47 14.46
C VAL A 83 -7.57 -1.42 15.02
N TYR A 84 -6.84 -2.07 14.12
CA TYR A 84 -5.76 -3.00 14.46
C TYR A 84 -4.45 -2.49 13.84
N THR A 85 -3.40 -2.46 14.65
CA THR A 85 -2.06 -1.99 14.25
C THR A 85 -1.02 -3.08 14.46
N GLY A 86 0.14 -2.94 13.82
CA GLY A 86 1.24 -3.91 13.99
C GLY A 86 1.12 -5.16 13.12
N VAL A 87 0.21 -5.18 12.14
CA VAL A 87 0.04 -6.30 11.21
C VAL A 87 1.19 -6.29 10.20
N SER A 88 2.19 -7.14 10.42
CA SER A 88 3.37 -7.23 9.55
C SER A 88 3.10 -8.14 8.35
N ILE A 89 3.57 -7.74 7.17
CA ILE A 89 3.50 -8.53 5.93
C ILE A 89 4.90 -8.85 5.43
N GLY A 90 5.08 -10.04 4.87
CA GLY A 90 6.40 -10.51 4.46
C GLY A 90 6.36 -11.77 3.60
N LYS A 91 7.53 -12.23 3.16
CA LYS A 91 7.69 -13.52 2.46
C LYS A 91 8.96 -14.19 2.92
N GLY A 92 8.89 -15.50 3.18
CA GLY A 92 10.08 -16.27 3.56
C GLY A 92 10.67 -15.87 4.91
N GLY A 93 9.83 -15.39 5.84
CA GLY A 93 10.25 -14.90 7.15
C GLY A 93 10.77 -13.45 7.20
N ASP A 94 10.97 -12.80 6.05
CA ASP A 94 11.37 -11.39 5.99
C ASP A 94 10.15 -10.48 6.04
N VAL A 95 10.12 -9.53 6.98
CA VAL A 95 9.06 -8.51 7.08
C VAL A 95 9.36 -7.37 6.11
N TYR A 96 8.42 -7.06 5.23
CA TYR A 96 8.55 -5.96 4.27
C TYR A 96 7.90 -4.68 4.76
N ALA A 97 6.71 -4.80 5.35
CA ALA A 97 5.96 -3.66 5.85
C ALA A 97 5.10 -4.02 7.05
N THR A 98 4.69 -3.01 7.80
CA THR A 98 3.63 -3.08 8.81
C THR A 98 2.41 -2.32 8.29
N LEU A 99 1.24 -2.90 8.45
CA LEU A 99 -0.06 -2.37 8.07
C LEU A 99 -0.86 -2.04 9.32
N GLY A 100 -1.71 -1.02 9.20
CA GLY A 100 -2.87 -0.85 10.05
C GLY A 100 -4.13 -1.16 9.26
N VAL A 101 -5.07 -1.85 9.90
CA VAL A 101 -6.37 -2.21 9.31
C VAL A 101 -7.51 -1.70 10.17
N VAL A 102 -8.64 -1.43 9.51
CA VAL A 102 -9.86 -0.93 10.13
C VAL A 102 -11.05 -1.78 9.72
N THR A 103 -12.02 -1.87 10.62
CA THR A 103 -13.30 -2.57 10.43
C THR A 103 -14.46 -1.64 10.78
N GLU A 104 -15.45 -1.56 9.89
CA GLU A 104 -16.74 -0.91 10.18
C GLU A 104 -17.69 -1.93 10.79
N ASP A 105 -17.95 -3.03 10.08
CA ASP A 105 -18.69 -4.19 10.60
C ASP A 105 -17.74 -5.27 11.13
N ALA A 106 -18.24 -6.14 12.01
CA ALA A 106 -17.53 -7.34 12.43
C ALA A 106 -17.33 -8.25 11.21
N CYS A 107 -16.07 -8.55 10.91
CA CYS A 107 -15.67 -9.24 9.68
C CYS A 107 -14.46 -10.16 9.94
N ALA A 108 -14.01 -10.88 8.92
CA ALA A 108 -12.75 -11.61 8.99
C ALA A 108 -11.55 -10.71 8.61
N MET A 109 -10.35 -11.08 9.05
CA MET A 109 -9.12 -10.31 8.78
C MET A 109 -8.95 -9.97 7.30
N ASN A 110 -9.21 -10.91 6.39
CA ASN A 110 -9.15 -10.69 4.94
C ASN A 110 -10.12 -9.63 4.40
N GLU A 111 -11.23 -9.37 5.09
CA GLU A 111 -12.24 -8.37 4.72
C GLU A 111 -11.91 -6.98 5.27
N SER A 112 -11.00 -6.87 6.25
CA SER A 112 -10.57 -5.58 6.80
C SER A 112 -9.86 -4.71 5.76
N VAL A 113 -10.04 -3.40 5.89
CA VAL A 113 -9.49 -2.38 4.97
C VAL A 113 -8.17 -1.85 5.53
N ILE A 114 -7.16 -1.72 4.67
CA ILE A 114 -5.85 -1.18 5.04
C ILE A 114 -5.93 0.35 5.08
N TYR A 115 -5.64 0.97 6.23
CA TYR A 115 -5.64 2.43 6.36
C TYR A 115 -4.26 3.05 6.54
N SER A 116 -3.28 2.27 6.99
CA SER A 116 -1.91 2.73 7.19
C SER A 116 -0.88 1.71 6.70
N PHE A 117 0.26 2.24 6.31
CA PHE A 117 1.37 1.49 5.74
C PHE A 117 2.68 2.03 6.29
N THR A 118 3.55 1.16 6.77
CA THR A 118 4.92 1.47 7.18
C THR A 118 5.89 0.52 6.51
N GLY A 119 6.69 1.03 5.58
CA GLY A 119 7.78 0.31 4.92
C GLY A 119 9.13 0.53 5.60
N TYR A 120 10.02 -0.46 5.54
CA TYR A 120 11.33 -0.43 6.20
C TYR A 120 12.50 -0.61 5.23
N SER A 121 13.69 -0.16 5.63
CA SER A 121 14.91 -0.25 4.81
C SER A 121 15.33 -1.67 4.42
N ASN A 122 15.02 -2.69 5.22
CA ASN A 122 15.36 -4.08 4.89
C ASN A 122 14.57 -4.64 3.70
N ALA A 123 13.49 -3.95 3.27
CA ALA A 123 12.68 -4.31 2.11
C ALA A 123 12.57 -3.16 1.11
N VAL A 124 13.57 -2.27 1.10
CA VAL A 124 13.62 -1.08 0.25
C VAL A 124 13.49 -1.37 -1.25
N ASP A 125 13.97 -2.54 -1.69
CA ASP A 125 13.88 -2.98 -3.10
C ASP A 125 12.50 -3.51 -3.48
N ASN A 126 11.65 -3.82 -2.49
CA ASN A 126 10.31 -4.37 -2.70
C ASN A 126 9.24 -3.28 -2.67
N ILE A 127 9.55 -2.06 -2.23
CA ILE A 127 8.56 -1.02 -1.94
C ILE A 127 8.68 0.11 -2.95
N THR A 128 7.54 0.53 -3.50
CA THR A 128 7.46 1.75 -4.31
C THR A 128 6.35 2.66 -3.82
N ILE A 129 6.56 3.97 -3.95
CA ILE A 129 5.55 5.01 -3.74
C ILE A 129 5.46 5.86 -5.00
N ALA A 130 4.26 6.03 -5.54
CA ALA A 130 4.02 6.74 -6.80
C ALA A 130 4.95 6.30 -7.94
N SER A 131 5.15 4.98 -8.07
CA SER A 131 6.09 4.35 -9.02
C SER A 131 7.58 4.65 -8.80
N VAL A 132 7.96 5.32 -7.72
CA VAL A 132 9.35 5.54 -7.31
C VAL A 132 9.77 4.44 -6.34
N PRO A 133 10.78 3.60 -6.65
CA PRO A 133 11.34 2.65 -5.70
C PRO A 133 11.88 3.37 -4.48
N LEU A 134 11.67 2.79 -3.30
CA LEU A 134 12.08 3.40 -2.04
C LEU A 134 13.61 3.63 -1.99
N ALA A 135 14.38 2.75 -2.63
CA ALA A 135 15.84 2.85 -2.75
C ALA A 135 16.29 4.09 -3.52
N GLU A 136 15.42 4.60 -4.39
CA GLU A 136 15.69 5.75 -5.24
C GLU A 136 14.94 7.02 -4.80
N LEU A 137 14.23 6.98 -3.66
CA LEU A 137 13.38 8.07 -3.17
C LEU A 137 14.22 9.19 -2.55
N THR A 138 14.82 10.00 -3.41
CA THR A 138 15.51 11.23 -3.02
C THR A 138 14.53 12.25 -2.43
N GLU A 139 15.05 13.25 -1.73
CA GLU A 139 14.26 14.39 -1.25
C GLU A 139 13.54 15.11 -2.41
N GLU A 140 14.22 15.28 -3.55
CA GLU A 140 13.65 15.91 -4.76
C GLU A 140 12.45 15.11 -5.30
N LYS A 141 12.60 13.80 -5.48
CA LYS A 141 11.49 12.93 -5.93
C LYS A 141 10.35 12.89 -4.91
N ALA A 142 10.66 12.91 -3.60
CA ALA A 142 9.64 12.99 -2.57
C ALA A 142 8.83 14.30 -2.68
N LYS A 143 9.49 15.44 -2.93
CA LYS A 143 8.83 16.75 -3.13
C LYS A 143 8.04 16.84 -4.45
N GLU A 144 8.39 16.03 -5.46
CA GLU A 144 7.56 15.87 -6.66
C GLU A 144 6.26 15.12 -6.36
N ILE A 145 6.33 14.10 -5.50
CA ILE A 145 5.16 13.33 -5.04
C ILE A 145 4.26 14.17 -4.13
N GLU A 146 4.85 14.87 -3.16
CA GLU A 146 4.13 15.74 -2.22
C GLU A 146 4.84 17.08 -2.06
N LYS A 147 4.28 18.11 -2.70
CA LYS A 147 4.85 19.46 -2.72
C LYS A 147 4.79 20.17 -1.37
N LYS A 148 3.89 19.75 -0.48
CA LYS A 148 3.76 20.28 0.88
C LYS A 148 4.67 19.56 1.89
N LEU A 149 5.55 18.64 1.47
CA LEU A 149 6.50 18.01 2.40
C LEU A 149 7.37 19.06 3.06
N GLU A 150 7.28 19.11 4.39
CA GLU A 150 8.09 19.96 5.24
C GLU A 150 9.22 19.14 5.87
N ASP A 151 10.34 19.81 6.14
CA ASP A 151 11.44 19.20 6.90
C ASP A 151 11.04 19.15 8.37
N GLY A 152 11.13 17.96 8.96
CA GLY A 152 10.87 17.71 10.38
C GLY A 152 12.15 17.49 11.18
N GLU A 153 11.96 17.19 12.47
CA GLU A 153 13.05 16.74 13.33
C GLU A 153 13.46 15.30 13.01
N TYR A 154 14.59 14.84 13.58
CA TYR A 154 15.04 13.44 13.50
C TYR A 154 15.17 12.88 12.08
N TYR A 155 15.63 13.71 11.12
CA TYR A 155 15.85 13.31 9.73
C TYR A 155 14.57 12.90 8.99
N GLN A 156 13.43 13.43 9.42
CA GLN A 156 12.14 13.19 8.81
C GLN A 156 11.74 14.32 7.87
N SER A 157 11.01 13.98 6.82
CA SER A 157 10.17 14.93 6.08
C SER A 157 8.73 14.46 6.21
N TYR A 158 7.78 15.37 6.41
CA TYR A 158 6.38 14.97 6.60
C TYR A 158 5.36 15.99 6.08
N VAL A 159 4.15 15.48 5.80
CA VAL A 159 2.90 16.24 5.71
C VAL A 159 1.90 15.54 6.62
N SER A 160 1.01 16.30 7.28
CA SER A 160 0.08 15.76 8.27
C SER A 160 -1.28 16.46 8.25
N ASP A 161 -1.79 16.78 7.06
CA ASP A 161 -3.07 17.47 6.89
C ASP A 161 -4.26 16.49 7.01
N SER A 162 -4.95 16.16 5.91
CA SER A 162 -5.94 15.07 5.92
C SER A 162 -5.26 13.69 5.89
N ARG A 163 -3.97 13.65 5.57
CA ARG A 163 -3.17 12.43 5.42
C ARG A 163 -1.80 12.61 6.02
N ILE A 164 -1.17 11.50 6.35
CA ILE A 164 0.22 11.47 6.78
C ILE A 164 1.05 10.83 5.68
N LEU A 165 2.08 11.54 5.23
CA LEU A 165 3.24 10.96 4.59
C LEU A 165 4.44 11.36 5.43
N ARG A 166 5.20 10.39 5.92
CA ARG A 166 6.44 10.62 6.66
C ARG A 166 7.55 9.77 6.07
N ILE A 167 8.69 10.40 5.81
CA ILE A 167 9.86 9.73 5.25
C ILE A 167 11.03 9.98 6.19
N THR A 168 11.55 8.93 6.81
CA THR A 168 12.73 8.99 7.67
C THR A 168 13.96 8.57 6.86
N ARG A 169 15.07 9.30 6.99
CA ARG A 169 16.33 9.02 6.28
C ARG A 169 17.51 8.87 7.21
N GLU A 170 18.52 8.12 6.78
CA GLU A 170 19.82 8.12 7.44
C GLU A 170 20.47 9.50 7.32
N ASN A 171 20.99 10.07 8.40
CA ASN A 171 21.80 11.30 8.36
C ASN A 171 21.14 12.50 7.64
N GLY A 172 19.80 12.59 7.62
CA GLY A 172 19.06 13.71 7.02
C GLY A 172 18.73 13.53 5.54
N ALA A 173 18.37 14.62 4.88
CA ALA A 173 17.72 14.60 3.56
C ALA A 173 18.54 13.96 2.42
N LYS A 174 19.84 13.73 2.62
CA LYS A 174 20.75 13.13 1.63
C LYS A 174 20.96 11.62 1.78
N GLY A 175 20.55 11.02 2.90
CA GLY A 175 20.76 9.59 3.10
C GLY A 175 19.63 8.72 2.57
N ALA A 176 19.84 7.42 2.66
CA ALA A 176 18.88 6.41 2.24
C ALA A 176 17.62 6.48 3.12
N VAL A 177 16.47 6.13 2.55
CA VAL A 177 15.23 6.02 3.32
C VAL A 177 15.32 4.82 4.26
N THR A 178 15.11 5.07 5.54
CA THR A 178 15.04 4.02 6.56
C THR A 178 13.61 3.56 6.84
N GLN A 179 12.65 4.47 6.66
CA GLN A 179 11.24 4.22 6.92
C GLN A 179 10.36 5.13 6.07
N LEU A 180 9.29 4.56 5.53
CA LEU A 180 8.20 5.27 4.84
C LEU A 180 6.91 5.00 5.59
N GLU A 181 6.21 6.03 6.04
CA GLU A 181 4.87 5.90 6.61
C GLU A 181 3.87 6.64 5.74
N VAL A 182 2.75 5.98 5.46
CA VAL A 182 1.61 6.56 4.79
C VAL A 182 0.35 6.19 5.55
N GLU A 183 -0.51 7.15 5.87
CA GLU A 183 -1.74 6.93 6.61
C GLU A 183 -2.86 7.83 6.08
N VAL A 184 -4.04 7.23 5.93
CA VAL A 184 -5.31 7.96 5.82
C VAL A 184 -5.85 8.10 7.24
N ARG A 185 -6.08 9.34 7.68
CA ARG A 185 -6.59 9.58 9.03
C ARG A 185 -8.05 9.18 9.12
N TYR A 186 -8.36 8.34 10.10
CA TYR A 186 -9.73 8.11 10.52
C TYR A 186 -10.00 8.91 11.80
N GLU A 187 -11.16 9.52 11.90
CA GLU A 187 -11.71 9.99 13.18
C GLU A 187 -12.25 8.78 13.96
N ILE A 188 -11.36 7.89 14.41
CA ILE A 188 -11.74 6.76 15.26
C ILE A 188 -11.18 6.99 16.66
N ASP A 189 -12.04 6.78 17.65
CA ASP A 189 -11.66 6.80 19.06
C ASP A 189 -10.78 5.57 19.31
N TYR A 190 -9.48 5.78 19.53
CA TYR A 190 -8.54 4.69 19.81
C TYR A 190 -8.92 4.06 21.15
N SER A 191 -9.68 2.96 21.14
CA SER A 191 -9.89 2.16 22.35
C SER A 191 -8.58 1.44 22.68
N GLY A 192 -7.85 1.97 23.66
CA GLY A 192 -6.68 1.33 24.27
C GLY A 192 -7.04 0.30 25.34
#